data_AF-A0A0N4TCB7-F1
#
_entry.id   AF-A0A0N4TCB7-F1
#
_cell.length_a   1.000
_cell.length_b   1.000
_cell.length_c   1.000
_cell.angle_alpha   90.00
_cell.angle_beta   90.00
_cell.angle_gamma   90.00
#
_symmetry.space_group_name_H-M   'P 1'
#
loop_
_entity.id
_entity.type
_entity.pdbx_description
1 polymer ?
#
loop_
_entity_poly.entity_id
_entity_poly.type
_entity_poly.pdbx_seq_one_letter_code
_entity_poly.pdbx_strand_id
1 'polypeptide(L)'
;MIKLRLSSYKYPIEDIVYLWANSPPTVIPVEVSEELLSGFYEFKEAVAEDCAGNYTVGIYSCIDVLITFTGASSEAFWRIFIPSILLVSFTNSINKSNNSNI
;
A
#
# COMPACT_ATOMS: atom_id res chain seq x y z
N MET A 1 1.07 -1.50 0.38
CA MET A 1 0.77 -2.46 1.48
C MET A 1 1.32 -1.86 2.76
N ILE A 2 0.48 -1.75 3.79
CA ILE A 2 0.84 -1.23 5.12
C ILE A 2 0.73 -2.39 6.09
N LYS A 3 1.72 -2.55 6.98
CA LYS A 3 1.75 -3.60 7.99
C LYS A 3 1.71 -2.97 9.37
N LEU A 4 0.65 -3.26 10.12
CA LEU A 4 0.51 -2.89 11.53
C LEU A 4 0.89 -4.10 12.37
N ARG A 5 1.88 -3.95 13.24
CA ARG A 5 2.33 -5.02 14.14
C ARG A 5 2.10 -4.60 15.58
N LEU A 6 1.46 -5.47 16.35
CA LEU A 6 1.32 -5.32 17.80
C LEU A 6 2.06 -6.45 18.50
N SER A 7 2.92 -6.09 19.45
CA SER A 7 3.69 -7.04 20.26
C SER A 7 4.00 -6.43 21.63
N SER A 8 4.35 -7.30 22.57
CA SER A 8 4.86 -6.86 23.87
C SER A 8 6.32 -6.43 23.73
N TYR A 9 6.70 -5.35 24.42
CA TYR A 9 8.09 -4.88 24.47
C TYR A 9 8.92 -5.61 25.53
N LYS A 10 8.30 -5.93 26.67
CA LYS A 10 9.00 -6.43 27.86
C LYS A 10 8.80 -7.93 28.09
N TYR A 11 7.59 -8.42 27.87
CA TYR A 11 7.22 -9.79 28.21
C TYR A 11 7.37 -10.72 27.00
N PRO A 12 8.19 -11.79 27.11
CA PRO A 12 8.37 -12.79 26.06
C PRO A 12 7.15 -13.73 25.94
N ILE A 13 7.19 -14.61 24.95
CA ILE A 13 6.06 -15.49 24.56
C ILE A 13 5.64 -16.47 25.66
N GLU A 14 6.58 -16.88 26.52
CA GLU A 14 6.29 -17.72 27.69
C GLU A 14 5.42 -17.01 28.74
N ASP A 15 5.43 -15.68 28.79
CA ASP A 15 4.67 -14.88 29.75
C ASP A 15 3.34 -14.38 29.17
N ILE A 16 3.35 -13.92 27.91
CA ILE A 16 2.17 -13.32 27.24
C ILE A 16 2.08 -13.78 25.78
N VAL A 17 0.87 -14.20 25.38
CA VAL A 17 0.55 -14.57 24.00
C VAL A 17 -0.64 -13.73 23.51
N TYR A 18 -0.47 -13.05 22.36
CA TYR A 18 -1.56 -12.37 21.67
C TYR A 18 -2.24 -13.33 20.72
N LEU A 19 -3.57 -13.39 20.79
CA LEU A 19 -4.41 -14.20 19.93
C LEU A 19 -5.57 -13.35 19.42
N TRP A 20 -5.98 -13.58 18.18
CA TRP A 20 -7.21 -12.98 17.66
C TRP A 20 -8.45 -13.52 18.37
N ALA A 21 -9.46 -12.68 18.53
CA ALA A 21 -10.70 -13.06 19.22
C ALA A 21 -11.47 -14.19 18.50
N ASN A 22 -11.32 -14.29 17.17
CA ASN A 22 -11.98 -15.29 16.33
C ASN A 22 -10.94 -16.05 15.49
N SER A 23 -11.23 -17.31 15.16
CA SER A 23 -10.46 -18.11 14.20
C SER A 23 -11.42 -18.70 13.15
N PRO A 24 -11.41 -18.20 11.89
CA PRO A 24 -10.49 -17.22 11.33
C PRO A 24 -10.74 -15.78 11.84
N PRO A 25 -9.69 -14.95 11.96
CA PRO A 25 -9.83 -13.57 12.43
C PRO A 25 -10.70 -12.76 11.47
N THR A 26 -11.79 -12.20 11.98
CA THR A 26 -12.71 -11.38 11.20
C THR A 26 -12.25 -9.94 11.23
N VAL A 27 -11.68 -9.45 10.13
CA VAL A 27 -11.33 -8.02 10.00
C VAL A 27 -12.50 -7.32 9.33
N ILE A 28 -13.37 -6.71 10.14
CA ILE A 28 -14.45 -5.86 9.65
C ILE A 28 -13.92 -4.42 9.72
N PRO A 29 -13.58 -3.78 8.58
CA PRO A 29 -13.17 -2.39 8.60
C PRO A 29 -14.35 -1.56 9.13
N VAL A 30 -14.07 -0.69 10.10
CA VAL A 30 -15.06 0.30 10.52
C VAL A 30 -15.24 1.26 9.35
N GLU A 31 -16.44 1.32 8.79
CA GLU A 31 -16.79 2.28 7.74
C GLU A 31 -16.62 3.69 8.32
N VAL A 32 -15.59 4.40 7.84
CA VAL A 32 -15.41 5.83 8.09
C VAL A 32 -16.08 6.59 6.95
N SER A 33 -16.55 7.82 7.22
CA SER A 33 -17.22 8.67 6.22
C SER A 33 -16.42 8.73 4.92
N GLU A 34 -17.10 8.60 3.78
CA GLU A 34 -16.51 8.66 2.43
C GLU A 34 -15.69 9.94 2.20
N GLU A 35 -16.04 11.03 2.88
CA GLU A 35 -15.33 12.33 2.82
C GLU A 35 -13.90 12.27 3.39
N LEU A 36 -13.59 11.31 4.27
CA LEU A 36 -12.22 11.08 4.77
C LEU A 36 -11.44 10.07 3.90
N LEU A 37 -12.16 9.31 3.07
CA LEU A 37 -11.63 8.32 2.13
C LEU A 37 -11.47 8.88 0.71
N SER A 38 -11.87 10.14 0.45
CA SER A 38 -11.71 10.81 -0.85
C SER A 38 -10.25 11.16 -1.13
N GLY A 39 -9.44 10.13 -1.38
CA GLY A 39 -8.03 10.23 -1.74
C GLY A 39 -7.69 9.37 -2.95
N PHE A 40 -6.43 9.43 -3.38
CA PHE A 40 -5.94 8.66 -4.53
C PHE A 40 -5.86 7.15 -4.29
N TYR A 41 -6.10 6.69 -3.06
CA TYR A 41 -5.95 5.32 -2.62
C TYR A 41 -7.27 4.78 -2.09
N GLU A 42 -7.76 3.71 -2.71
CA GLU A 42 -8.94 2.96 -2.30
C GLU A 42 -8.53 1.77 -1.42
N PHE A 43 -9.30 1.50 -0.37
CA PHE A 43 -9.09 0.31 0.45
C PHE A 43 -9.52 -0.94 -0.32
N LYS A 44 -8.63 -1.93 -0.42
CA LYS A 44 -8.93 -3.18 -1.13
C LYS A 44 -9.27 -4.31 -0.16
N GLU A 45 -8.37 -4.57 0.77
CA GLU A 45 -8.48 -5.70 1.70
C GLU A 45 -7.62 -5.46 2.93
N ALA A 46 -8.04 -6.10 4.04
CA ALA A 46 -7.24 -6.21 5.24
C ALA A 46 -7.19 -7.69 5.67
N VAL A 47 -6.00 -8.17 5.98
CA VAL A 47 -5.75 -9.54 6.41
C VAL A 47 -5.09 -9.52 7.78
N ALA A 48 -5.64 -10.30 8.71
CA ALA A 48 -5.08 -10.51 10.03
C ALA A 48 -4.24 -11.80 10.03
N GLU A 49 -3.05 -11.73 10.61
CA GLU A 49 -2.08 -12.82 10.68
C GLU A 49 -1.46 -12.88 12.08
N ASP A 50 -1.08 -14.08 12.51
CA ASP A 50 -0.31 -14.29 13.75
C ASP A 50 1.19 -14.32 13.43
N CYS A 51 2.01 -13.77 14.32
CA CYS A 51 3.45 -13.78 14.16
C CYS A 51 4.21 -14.06 15.45
N ALA A 52 5.47 -14.49 15.30
CA ALA A 52 6.41 -14.62 16.40
C ALA A 52 7.75 -14.00 15.99
N GLY A 53 8.20 -13.00 16.75
CA GLY A 53 9.48 -12.35 16.54
C GLY A 53 10.56 -12.99 17.39
N ASN A 54 11.62 -13.50 16.76
CA ASN A 54 12.80 -14.00 17.47
C ASN A 54 13.86 -12.90 17.53
N TYR A 55 14.15 -12.40 18.73
CA TYR A 55 15.12 -11.36 18.99
C TYR A 55 16.20 -11.87 19.93
N THR A 56 17.34 -11.17 19.99
CA THR A 56 18.46 -11.53 20.89
C THR A 56 18.08 -11.57 22.36
N VAL A 57 17.03 -10.85 22.75
CA VAL A 57 16.50 -10.76 24.11
C VAL A 57 15.39 -11.78 24.40
N GLY A 58 14.93 -12.54 23.41
CA GLY A 58 13.89 -13.56 23.57
C GLY A 58 12.96 -13.68 22.36
N ILE A 59 11.99 -14.59 22.47
CA ILE A 59 10.93 -14.78 21.46
C ILE A 59 9.68 -14.06 21.97
N TYR A 60 9.05 -13.27 21.11
CA TYR A 60 7.88 -12.46 21.46
C TYR A 60 6.71 -12.79 20.54
N SER A 61 5.54 -13.01 21.13
CA SER A 61 4.29 -13.15 20.39
C SER A 61 3.87 -11.80 19.79
N CYS A 62 3.37 -11.82 18.56
CA CYS A 62 2.84 -10.65 17.89
C CYS A 62 1.63 -10.99 17.01
N ILE A 63 0.83 -9.96 16.72
CA ILE A 63 -0.25 -10.03 15.74
C ILE A 63 -0.03 -8.95 14.69
N ASP A 64 -0.27 -9.31 13.43
CA ASP A 64 -0.04 -8.47 12.26
C ASP A 64 -1.36 -8.21 11.54
N VAL A 65 -1.59 -6.97 11.11
CA VAL A 65 -2.66 -6.60 10.19
C VAL A 65 -2.03 -6.03 8.93
N LEU A 66 -2.24 -6.72 7.80
CA LEU A 66 -1.80 -6.29 6.49
C LEU A 66 -2.95 -5.59 5.79
N ILE A 67 -2.75 -4.31 5.50
CA ILE A 67 -3.73 -3.47 4.82
C ILE A 67 -3.23 -3.19 3.40
N THR A 68 -4.04 -3.56 2.42
CA THR A 68 -3.75 -3.32 1.01
C THR A 68 -4.65 -2.20 0.49
N PHE A 69 -4.00 -1.15 0.00
CA PHE A 69 -4.65 -0.06 -0.71
C PHE A 69 -4.29 -0.14 -2.20
N THR A 70 -5.25 0.21 -3.05
CA THR A 70 -5.08 0.33 -4.50
C THR A 70 -5.15 1.78 -4.92
N GLY A 71 -4.14 2.25 -5.65
CA GLY A 71 -4.12 3.60 -6.20
C GLY A 71 -4.83 3.69 -7.55
N ALA A 72 -5.51 4.80 -7.82
CA ALA A 72 -6.05 5.10 -9.14
C ALA A 72 -4.92 5.46 -10.12
N SER A 73 -4.52 4.50 -10.97
CA SER A 73 -3.49 4.70 -12.00
C SER A 73 -3.96 5.53 -13.20
N SER A 74 -5.27 5.75 -13.33
CA SER A 74 -5.88 6.49 -14.43
C SER A 74 -5.47 7.97 -14.45
N GLU A 75 -5.34 8.62 -13.30
CA GLU A 75 -4.96 10.02 -13.25
C GLU A 75 -3.49 10.23 -13.64
N ALA A 76 -2.60 9.34 -13.19
CA ALA A 76 -1.20 9.34 -13.60
C ALA A 76 -1.05 9.14 -15.12
N PHE A 77 -1.88 8.29 -15.72
CA PHE A 77 -1.92 8.11 -17.17
C PHE A 77 -2.28 9.41 -17.90
N TRP A 78 -3.35 10.10 -17.51
CA TRP A 78 -3.76 11.34 -18.17
C TRP A 78 -2.77 12.49 -17.94
N ARG A 79 -2.19 12.61 -16.74
CA ARG A 79 -1.27 13.70 -16.41
C ARG A 79 0.14 13.52 -16.95
N ILE A 80 0.61 12.28 -17.14
CA ILE A 80 2.00 12.02 -17.51
C ILE A 80 2.09 11.50 -18.94
N PHE A 81 1.37 10.44 -19.29
CA PHE A 81 1.54 9.78 -20.59
C PHE A 81 1.10 10.67 -21.75
N ILE A 82 -0.06 11.33 -21.64
CA ILE A 82 -0.59 12.18 -22.72
C ILE A 82 0.36 13.35 -23.06
N PRO A 83 0.79 14.19 -22.10
CA PRO A 83 1.70 15.28 -22.42
C PRO A 83 3.07 14.79 -22.90
N SER A 84 3.60 13.67 -22.38
CA SER A 84 4.86 13.10 -22.87
C SER A 84 4.77 12.64 -24.34
N ILE A 85 3.68 11.98 -24.72
CA ILE A 85 3.46 11.54 -26.11
C ILE A 85 3.35 12.75 -27.04
N LEU A 86 2.64 13.80 -26.63
CA LEU A 86 2.55 15.04 -27.39
C LEU A 86 3.92 15.68 -27.57
N LEU A 87 4.71 15.83 -26.50
CA LEU A 87 6.05 16.43 -26.59
C LEU A 87 6.98 15.67 -27.54
N VAL A 88 6.98 14.34 -27.50
CA VAL A 88 7.78 13.51 -28.41
C VAL A 88 7.31 13.67 -29.85
N SER A 89 6.00 13.69 -30.08
CA SER A 89 5.41 13.86 -31.41
C SER A 89 5.75 15.23 -32.01
N PHE A 90 5.63 16.30 -31.22
CA PHE A 90 6.00 17.65 -31.64
C PHE A 90 7.50 17.77 -31.94
N THR A 91 8.36 17.20 -31.09
CA THR A 91 9.82 17.23 -31.29
C THR A 91 10.21 16.51 -32.58
N ASN A 92 9.63 15.34 -32.84
CA ASN A 92 9.88 14.60 -34.08
C ASN A 92 9.35 15.33 -35.32
N SER A 93 8.21 16.01 -35.23
CA SER A 93 7.68 16.82 -36.32
C SER A 93 8.60 18.00 -36.66
N ILE A 94 9.15 18.67 -35.64
CA ILE A 94 10.11 19.77 -35.82
C ILE A 94 11.41 19.26 -36.46
N ASN A 95 11.95 18.14 -35.97
CA ASN A 95 13.15 17.53 -36.57
C ASN A 95 12.94 17.13 -38.04
N LYS A 96 11.77 16.58 -38.36
CA LYS A 96 11.44 16.24 -39.76
C LYS A 96 11.37 17.48 -40.64
N SER A 97 10.75 18.57 -40.16
CA SER A 97 10.66 19.84 -40.88
C SER A 97 12.04 20.47 -41.14
N ASN A 98 12.96 20.42 -40.18
CA ASN A 98 14.32 20.95 -40.35
C ASN A 98 15.14 20.14 -41.36
N ASN A 99 14.95 18.82 -41.40
CA ASN A 99 15.71 17.94 -42.31
C ASN A 99 15.22 17.99 -43.77
N SER A 100 14.01 18.50 -44.02
CA SER A 100 13.47 18.73 -45.37
C SER A 100 13.73 20.12 -45.94
N ASN A 101 14.31 21.04 -45.15
CA ASN A 101 14.71 22.39 -45.57
C ASN A 101 16.23 22.51 -45.80
N ILE A 102 16.95 21.37 -45.89
CA ILE A 102 18.35 21.27 -46.31
C ILE A 102 18.40 20.49 -47.63
#